data_AF-A0AAU8FJ13-F1
#
_entry.id   AF-A0AAU8FJ13-F1
#
_cell.length_a   1.000
_cell.length_b   1.000
_cell.length_c   1.000
_cell.angle_alpha   90.00
_cell.angle_beta   90.00
_cell.angle_gamma   90.00
#
_symmetry.space_group_name_H-M   'P 1'
#
loop_
_entity.id
_entity.type
_entity.pdbx_description
1 polymer ?
#
loop_
_entity_poly.entity_id
_entity_poly.type
_entity_poly.pdbx_seq_one_letter_code
_entity_poly.pdbx_strand_id
1 'polypeptide(L)'
;MWNQTKVSRTLGIEFPILQGPFGGNLSSVRLVSTVSNLGGMGGYGAYMLTPDEIVALDKELKQATNKPYNINLWVSDSDFPSGEIPDEVFEKAAALVKPFFDEVGVPLPAKPKAYPSRFGNQVEALLAAKPPVFSFIFGVPSQTVLDDFRKKDIKLIGNATTLDEAIALENAGVDVIIASGFEAGGHRPSFLESAEASLTGTFVLVQQIREKVKTPRGGCRRHCRCPWRGGRIDARGRRRADRNGVSGHRRVGCERIPP
;
A
#
# COMPACT_ATOMS: atom_id res chain seq x y z
N MET A 1 6.24 -6.73 24.79
CA MET A 1 4.84 -6.26 24.58
C MET A 1 4.45 -6.52 23.13
N TRP A 2 3.16 -6.74 22.82
CA TRP A 2 2.68 -7.09 21.46
C TRP A 2 2.95 -5.99 20.42
N ASN A 3 3.06 -4.74 20.87
CA ASN A 3 3.24 -3.56 20.03
C ASN A 3 4.70 -3.31 19.63
N GLN A 4 5.68 -3.96 20.26
CA GLN A 4 7.12 -3.80 19.97
C GLN A 4 7.60 -4.74 18.84
N THR A 5 7.25 -4.40 17.60
CA THR A 5 7.58 -5.20 16.42
C THR A 5 8.78 -4.63 15.65
N LYS A 6 9.25 -5.35 14.61
CA LYS A 6 10.23 -4.76 13.67
C LYS A 6 9.64 -3.54 12.97
N VAL A 7 8.39 -3.61 12.53
CA VAL A 7 7.69 -2.51 11.86
C VAL A 7 7.60 -1.29 12.77
N SER A 8 7.19 -1.46 14.02
CA SER A 8 7.04 -0.32 14.93
C SER A 8 8.36 0.38 15.21
N ARG A 9 9.47 -0.37 15.31
CA ARG A 9 10.84 0.19 15.42
C ARG A 9 11.31 0.86 14.12
N THR A 10 11.12 0.21 12.97
CA THR A 10 11.54 0.75 11.66
C THR A 10 10.82 2.06 11.34
N LEU A 11 9.54 2.17 11.69
CA LEU A 11 8.70 3.34 11.38
C LEU A 11 8.62 4.37 12.53
N GLY A 12 9.22 4.09 13.69
CA GLY A 12 9.19 5.01 14.84
C GLY A 12 7.82 5.20 15.47
N ILE A 13 6.95 4.18 15.45
CA ILE A 13 5.57 4.23 15.98
C ILE A 13 5.40 3.33 17.21
N GLU A 14 4.40 3.63 18.04
CA GLU A 14 4.12 2.86 19.27
C GLU A 14 3.34 1.58 18.97
N PHE A 15 2.30 1.69 18.15
CA PHE A 15 1.45 0.58 17.75
C PHE A 15 1.69 0.25 16.28
N PRO A 16 1.86 -1.03 15.90
CA PRO A 16 2.03 -1.45 14.51
C PRO A 16 0.69 -1.42 13.76
N ILE A 17 0.05 -0.25 13.76
CA ILE A 17 -1.25 0.03 13.15
C ILE A 17 -1.04 1.16 12.16
N LEU A 18 -1.26 0.85 10.88
CA LEU A 18 -1.12 1.80 9.78
C LEU A 18 -2.53 2.10 9.26
N GLN A 19 -2.97 3.36 9.30
CA GLN A 19 -4.20 3.75 8.62
C GLN A 19 -3.94 3.81 7.12
N GLY A 20 -4.78 3.12 6.34
CA GLY A 20 -4.60 3.00 4.89
C GLY A 20 -4.78 4.34 4.18
N PRO A 21 -3.86 4.77 3.30
CA PRO A 21 -3.96 6.03 2.58
C PRO A 21 -5.11 5.98 1.56
N PHE A 22 -6.10 6.86 1.70
CA PHE A 22 -7.26 6.91 0.80
C PHE A 22 -7.17 8.12 -0.12
N GLY A 23 -7.10 7.93 -1.44
CA GLY A 23 -7.22 9.06 -2.37
C GLY A 23 -8.67 9.46 -2.64
N GLY A 24 -8.88 10.34 -3.62
CA GLY A 24 -10.22 10.86 -3.92
C GLY A 24 -10.78 11.76 -2.81
N ASN A 25 -9.93 12.57 -2.16
CA ASN A 25 -10.29 13.44 -1.04
C ASN A 25 -10.88 12.74 0.21
N LEU A 26 -10.67 11.43 0.33
CA LEU A 26 -11.06 10.66 1.52
C LEU A 26 -10.02 10.76 2.65
N SER A 27 -8.75 10.98 2.33
CA SER A 27 -7.74 11.35 3.32
C SER A 27 -7.92 12.80 3.76
N SER A 28 -7.62 13.07 5.03
CA SER A 28 -7.56 14.44 5.56
C SER A 28 -6.39 14.57 6.53
N VAL A 29 -5.85 15.79 6.66
CA VAL A 29 -4.82 16.11 7.65
C VAL A 29 -5.27 15.69 9.05
N ARG A 30 -6.55 15.94 9.39
CA ARG A 30 -7.13 15.56 10.68
C ARG A 30 -7.10 14.05 10.92
N LEU A 31 -7.45 13.23 9.93
CA LEU A 31 -7.42 11.77 10.07
C LEU A 31 -5.99 11.28 10.30
N VAL A 32 -5.06 11.74 9.46
CA VAL A 32 -3.65 11.33 9.51
C VAL A 32 -3.02 11.73 10.84
N SER A 33 -3.16 13.00 11.24
CA SER A 33 -2.58 13.49 12.49
C SER A 33 -3.19 12.82 13.71
N THR A 34 -4.50 12.54 13.72
CA THR A 34 -5.16 11.84 14.85
C THR A 34 -4.57 10.45 15.04
N VAL A 35 -4.42 9.66 13.96
CA VAL A 35 -3.85 8.29 14.05
C VAL A 35 -2.39 8.33 14.51
N SER A 36 -1.59 9.24 13.94
CA SER A 36 -0.18 9.40 14.32
C SER A 36 -0.02 9.84 15.78
N ASN A 37 -0.84 10.79 16.25
CA ASN A 37 -0.82 11.27 17.63
C ASN A 37 -1.25 10.20 18.64
N LEU A 38 -2.11 9.25 18.24
CA LEU A 38 -2.49 8.08 19.04
C LEU A 38 -1.48 6.91 18.98
N GLY A 39 -0.31 7.14 18.37
CA GLY A 39 0.81 6.19 18.36
C GLY A 39 0.80 5.18 17.20
N GLY A 40 -0.16 5.29 16.28
CA GLY A 40 -0.13 4.55 15.01
C GLY A 40 0.62 5.31 13.92
N MET A 41 0.42 4.90 12.67
CA MET A 41 0.91 5.62 11.48
C MET A 41 -0.30 6.10 10.66
N GLY A 42 -0.53 7.41 10.61
CA GLY A 42 -1.49 8.01 9.67
C GLY A 42 -0.96 7.96 8.23
N GLY A 43 -1.84 7.75 7.26
CA GLY A 43 -1.50 7.67 5.84
C GLY A 43 -2.38 8.58 4.97
N TYR A 44 -1.77 9.40 4.13
CA TYR A 44 -2.45 10.27 3.17
C TYR A 44 -2.28 9.77 1.73
N GLY A 45 -3.38 9.59 0.99
CA GLY A 45 -3.34 9.28 -0.45
C GLY A 45 -3.23 10.54 -1.29
N ALA A 46 -2.05 10.79 -1.88
CA ALA A 46 -1.71 12.04 -2.57
C ALA A 46 -1.64 11.93 -4.11
N TYR A 47 -2.04 10.80 -4.71
CA TYR A 47 -1.88 10.57 -6.15
C TYR A 47 -2.62 11.59 -7.03
N MET A 48 -3.73 12.17 -6.55
CA MET A 48 -4.48 13.21 -7.26
C MET A 48 -3.93 14.63 -7.05
N LEU A 49 -2.96 14.81 -6.16
CA LEU A 49 -2.41 16.13 -5.82
C LEU A 49 -1.33 16.54 -6.81
N THR A 50 -1.32 17.82 -7.13
CA THR A 50 -0.20 18.47 -7.82
C THR A 50 1.04 18.54 -6.92
N PRO A 51 2.24 18.75 -7.49
CA PRO A 51 3.47 18.96 -6.73
C PRO A 51 3.35 20.02 -5.62
N ASP A 52 2.74 21.18 -5.93
CA ASP A 52 2.58 22.27 -4.96
C ASP A 52 1.62 21.89 -3.82
N GLU A 53 0.54 21.18 -4.13
CA GLU A 53 -0.40 20.68 -3.13
C GLU A 53 0.24 19.62 -2.23
N ILE A 54 1.16 18.79 -2.73
CA ILE A 54 1.91 17.84 -1.90
C ILE A 54 2.80 18.58 -0.90
N VAL A 55 3.49 19.64 -1.34
CA VAL A 55 4.34 20.46 -0.46
C VAL A 55 3.48 21.20 0.59
N ALA A 56 2.33 21.74 0.19
CA ALA A 56 1.39 22.38 1.11
C ALA A 56 0.83 21.39 2.14
N LEU A 57 0.41 20.20 1.69
CA LEU A 57 -0.09 19.12 2.54
C LEU A 57 0.93 18.73 3.61
N ASP A 58 2.19 18.54 3.22
CA ASP A 58 3.25 18.17 4.17
C ASP A 58 3.44 19.25 5.25
N LYS A 59 3.37 20.53 4.87
CA LYS A 59 3.43 21.65 5.80
C LYS A 59 2.27 21.60 6.80
N GLU A 60 1.05 21.34 6.34
CA GLU A 60 -0.13 21.19 7.21
C GLU A 60 0.01 20.00 8.17
N LEU A 61 0.50 18.86 7.67
CA LEU A 61 0.74 17.67 8.50
C LEU A 61 1.79 17.94 9.59
N LYS A 62 2.89 18.62 9.27
CA LYS A 62 3.91 19.01 10.25
C LYS A 62 3.41 19.99 11.31
N GLN A 63 2.41 20.81 10.97
CA GLN A 63 1.75 21.67 11.96
C GLN A 63 0.79 20.89 12.87
N ALA A 64 0.16 19.83 12.35
CA ALA A 64 -0.85 19.07 13.07
C ALA A 64 -0.29 17.92 13.92
N THR A 65 0.93 17.44 13.65
CA THR A 65 1.55 16.32 14.38
C THR A 65 3.08 16.42 14.39
N ASN A 66 3.69 16.04 15.51
CA ASN A 66 5.13 15.80 15.63
C ASN A 66 5.50 14.30 15.57
N LYS A 67 4.51 13.43 15.34
CA LYS A 67 4.65 11.98 15.19
C LYS A 67 4.78 11.58 13.71
N PRO A 68 5.42 10.43 13.39
CA PRO A 68 5.56 9.96 12.02
C PRO A 68 4.23 9.83 11.28
N TYR A 69 4.24 10.14 9.98
CA TYR A 69 3.13 9.97 9.06
C TYR A 69 3.63 9.49 7.70
N ASN A 70 2.72 8.96 6.89
CA ASN A 70 2.97 8.42 5.57
C ASN A 70 2.25 9.23 4.49
N ILE A 71 2.95 9.54 3.38
CA ILE A 71 2.33 10.05 2.16
C ILE A 71 2.45 8.99 1.06
N ASN A 72 1.35 8.73 0.35
CA ASN A 72 1.25 7.68 -0.64
C ASN A 72 1.05 8.22 -2.07
N LEU A 73 1.80 7.67 -3.03
CA LEU A 73 1.60 7.90 -4.46
C LEU A 73 1.40 6.59 -5.23
N TRP A 74 0.96 6.72 -6.47
CA TRP A 74 0.85 5.63 -7.45
C TRP A 74 2.06 5.73 -8.38
N VAL A 75 2.79 4.63 -8.56
CA VAL A 75 4.00 4.63 -9.41
C VAL A 75 3.64 4.71 -10.89
N SER A 76 2.58 4.00 -11.26
CA SER A 76 1.97 4.05 -12.58
C SER A 76 0.46 4.04 -12.37
N ASP A 77 -0.22 5.03 -12.95
CA ASP A 77 -1.67 5.12 -13.06
C ASP A 77 -2.14 4.95 -14.52
N SER A 78 -1.19 4.81 -15.44
CA SER A 78 -1.45 4.78 -16.88
C SER A 78 -1.84 3.38 -17.34
N ASP A 79 -3.16 3.17 -17.49
CA ASP A 79 -3.70 2.10 -18.34
C ASP A 79 -3.28 2.29 -19.82
N PHE A 80 -2.92 3.53 -20.21
CA PHE A 80 -2.52 3.90 -21.56
C PHE A 80 -1.10 4.49 -21.60
N PRO A 81 -0.18 3.94 -22.41
CA PRO A 81 1.20 4.43 -22.54
C PRO A 81 1.32 5.90 -22.98
N SER A 82 0.32 6.43 -23.69
CA SER A 82 0.24 7.82 -24.15
C SER A 82 -0.23 8.81 -23.07
N GLY A 83 -0.75 8.33 -21.94
CA GLY A 83 -1.41 9.17 -20.92
C GLY A 83 -2.78 9.74 -21.37
N GLU A 84 -3.19 9.45 -22.61
CA GLU A 84 -4.48 9.82 -23.16
C GLU A 84 -5.29 8.57 -23.47
N ILE A 85 -6.60 8.64 -23.19
CA ILE A 85 -7.53 7.58 -23.55
C ILE A 85 -7.72 7.65 -25.08
N PRO A 86 -7.48 6.57 -25.86
CA PRO A 86 -7.77 6.58 -27.29
C PRO A 86 -9.25 6.84 -27.55
N ASP A 87 -9.59 7.58 -28.61
CA ASP A 87 -10.99 7.92 -28.92
C ASP A 87 -11.86 6.68 -29.07
N GLU A 88 -11.35 5.64 -29.73
CA GLU A 88 -12.05 4.35 -29.88
C GLU A 88 -12.45 3.74 -28.53
N VAL A 89 -11.56 3.81 -27.52
CA VAL A 89 -11.83 3.29 -26.18
C VAL A 89 -12.89 4.13 -25.48
N PHE A 90 -12.79 5.46 -25.60
CA PHE A 90 -13.78 6.38 -25.03
C PHE A 90 -15.17 6.17 -25.65
N GLU A 91 -15.27 6.16 -26.99
CA GLU A 91 -16.54 5.98 -27.71
C GLU A 91 -17.18 4.63 -27.39
N LYS A 92 -16.38 3.55 -27.31
CA LYS A 92 -16.87 2.23 -26.90
C LYS A 92 -17.43 2.24 -25.48
N ALA A 93 -16.73 2.87 -24.53
CA ALA A 93 -17.21 3.00 -23.16
C ALA A 93 -18.47 3.88 -23.07
N ALA A 94 -18.49 5.00 -23.79
CA ALA A 94 -19.62 5.92 -23.87
C ALA A 94 -20.87 5.21 -24.41
N ALA A 95 -20.74 4.42 -25.47
CA ALA A 95 -21.84 3.63 -26.03
C ALA A 95 -22.41 2.61 -25.04
N LEU A 96 -21.56 1.97 -24.22
CA LEU A 96 -22.00 1.00 -23.20
C LEU A 96 -22.79 1.66 -22.06
N VAL A 97 -22.45 2.88 -21.68
CA VAL A 97 -23.10 3.58 -20.56
C VAL A 97 -24.25 4.49 -20.99
N LYS A 98 -24.33 4.85 -22.27
CA LYS A 98 -25.37 5.74 -22.83
C LYS A 98 -26.80 5.38 -22.40
N PRO A 99 -27.25 4.11 -22.39
CA PRO A 99 -28.61 3.79 -21.99
C PRO A 99 -28.96 4.24 -20.57
N PHE A 100 -27.99 4.20 -19.65
CA PHE A 100 -28.21 4.65 -18.27
C PHE A 100 -28.30 6.17 -18.17
N PHE A 101 -27.56 6.91 -19.01
CA PHE A 101 -27.63 8.37 -19.09
C PHE A 101 -28.97 8.83 -19.69
N ASP A 102 -29.42 8.15 -20.75
CA ASP A 102 -30.72 8.41 -21.39
C ASP A 102 -31.87 8.15 -20.41
N GLU A 103 -31.80 7.08 -19.61
CA GLU A 103 -32.83 6.73 -18.61
C GLU A 103 -33.03 7.83 -17.55
N VAL A 104 -31.94 8.46 -17.10
CA VAL A 104 -31.99 9.54 -16.10
C VAL A 104 -32.10 10.94 -16.72
N GLY A 105 -32.14 11.05 -18.05
CA GLY A 105 -32.26 12.31 -18.77
C GLY A 105 -31.04 13.22 -18.65
N VAL A 106 -29.85 12.66 -18.41
CA VAL A 106 -28.59 13.42 -18.26
C VAL A 106 -27.73 13.22 -19.51
N PRO A 107 -27.13 14.28 -20.08
CA PRO A 107 -26.23 14.13 -21.23
C PRO A 107 -24.95 13.37 -20.86
N LEU A 108 -24.42 12.61 -21.82
CA LEU A 108 -23.11 11.97 -21.67
C LEU A 108 -22.02 13.02 -21.44
N PRO A 109 -21.10 12.79 -20.48
CA PRO A 109 -19.97 13.69 -20.27
C PRO A 109 -19.00 13.63 -21.46
N ALA A 110 -18.31 14.75 -21.70
CA ALA A 110 -17.22 14.79 -22.66
C ALA A 110 -16.03 13.94 -22.20
N LYS A 111 -15.18 13.54 -23.15
CA LYS A 111 -13.94 12.84 -22.89
C LYS A 111 -13.11 13.57 -21.82
N PRO A 112 -12.69 12.89 -20.74
CA PRO A 112 -11.91 13.53 -19.70
C PRO A 112 -10.54 13.93 -20.25
N LYS A 113 -9.99 15.04 -19.72
CA LYS A 113 -8.62 15.44 -20.01
C LYS A 113 -7.65 14.45 -19.38
N ALA A 114 -6.45 14.34 -19.95
CA ALA A 114 -5.36 13.59 -19.34
C ALA A 114 -5.10 14.10 -17.91
N TYR A 115 -4.78 13.19 -16.99
CA TYR A 115 -4.40 13.57 -15.64
C TYR A 115 -3.11 14.42 -15.71
N PRO A 116 -3.11 15.62 -15.10
CA PRO A 116 -2.01 16.56 -15.26
C PRO A 116 -0.74 16.13 -14.52
N SER A 117 -0.85 15.24 -13.53
CA SER A 117 0.25 14.91 -12.63
C SER A 117 1.02 13.69 -13.11
N ARG A 118 2.28 13.88 -13.48
CA ARG A 118 3.21 12.80 -13.77
C ARG A 118 3.91 12.40 -12.47
N PHE A 119 3.95 11.09 -12.18
CA PHE A 119 4.58 10.52 -10.99
C PHE A 119 5.96 11.14 -10.67
N GLY A 120 6.80 11.39 -11.68
CA GLY A 120 8.12 12.01 -11.50
C GLY A 120 8.08 13.38 -10.80
N ASN A 121 7.16 14.26 -11.18
CA ASN A 121 7.04 15.59 -10.57
C ASN A 121 6.55 15.49 -9.12
N GLN A 122 5.67 14.53 -8.82
CA GLN A 122 5.20 14.29 -7.45
C GLN A 122 6.31 13.71 -6.56
N VAL A 123 7.18 12.89 -7.13
CA VAL A 123 8.38 12.37 -6.44
C VAL A 123 9.31 13.50 -6.04
N GLU A 124 9.58 14.46 -6.94
CA GLU A 124 10.40 15.63 -6.64
C GLU A 124 9.80 16.47 -5.50
N ALA A 125 8.48 16.70 -5.53
CA ALA A 125 7.77 17.39 -4.45
C ALA A 125 7.88 16.65 -3.11
N LEU A 126 7.71 15.32 -3.10
CA LEU A 126 7.89 14.52 -1.89
C LEU A 126 9.33 14.58 -1.36
N LEU A 127 10.33 14.54 -2.23
CA LEU A 127 11.75 14.66 -1.85
C LEU A 127 12.09 16.05 -1.27
N ALA A 128 11.38 17.10 -1.70
CA ALA A 128 11.47 18.43 -1.12
C ALA A 128 10.75 18.51 0.23
N ALA A 129 9.54 17.95 0.33
CA ALA A 129 8.72 17.90 1.53
C ALA A 129 9.38 17.07 2.66
N LYS A 130 10.07 15.97 2.33
CA LYS A 130 10.70 15.05 3.27
C LYS A 130 9.74 14.53 4.36
N PRO A 131 8.66 13.82 3.98
CA PRO A 131 7.82 13.15 4.97
C PRO A 131 8.62 12.02 5.66
N PRO A 132 8.23 11.60 6.88
CA PRO A 132 8.89 10.49 7.57
C PRO A 132 8.83 9.16 6.80
N VAL A 133 7.72 8.93 6.09
CA VAL A 133 7.46 7.70 5.34
C VAL A 133 6.84 8.03 3.97
N PHE A 134 7.33 7.35 2.95
CA PHE A 134 6.76 7.33 1.60
C PHE A 134 6.30 5.91 1.27
N SER A 135 5.02 5.74 0.96
CA SER A 135 4.48 4.47 0.46
C SER A 135 4.07 4.57 -0.99
N PHE A 136 4.15 3.45 -1.71
CA PHE A 136 3.76 3.41 -3.12
C PHE A 136 3.04 2.11 -3.49
N ILE A 137 2.21 2.20 -4.52
CA ILE A 137 1.42 1.11 -5.07
C ILE A 137 1.49 1.09 -6.61
N PHE A 138 1.02 0.00 -7.24
CA PHE A 138 1.02 -0.20 -8.70
C PHE A 138 2.41 -0.25 -9.35
N GLY A 139 3.44 -0.60 -8.58
CA GLY A 139 4.77 -0.77 -9.14
C GLY A 139 5.88 -0.57 -8.15
N VAL A 140 7.09 -0.57 -8.70
CA VAL A 140 8.33 -0.27 -7.99
C VAL A 140 8.96 0.95 -8.66
N PRO A 141 9.19 2.06 -7.93
CA PRO A 141 9.94 3.20 -8.46
C PRO A 141 11.34 2.77 -8.90
N SER A 142 11.96 3.54 -9.80
CA SER A 142 13.33 3.27 -10.24
C SER A 142 14.31 3.28 -9.07
N GLN A 143 15.41 2.53 -9.19
CA GLN A 143 16.40 2.43 -8.10
C GLN A 143 16.96 3.82 -7.72
N THR A 144 17.17 4.70 -8.70
CA THR A 144 17.59 6.09 -8.47
C THR A 144 16.62 6.84 -7.56
N VAL A 145 15.30 6.74 -7.83
CA VAL A 145 14.27 7.39 -7.01
C VAL A 145 14.31 6.83 -5.58
N LEU A 146 14.35 5.51 -5.42
CA LEU A 146 14.40 4.87 -4.10
C LEU A 146 15.65 5.30 -3.32
N ASP A 147 16.81 5.38 -3.98
CA ASP A 147 18.05 5.81 -3.34
C ASP A 147 18.00 7.27 -2.87
N ASP A 148 17.35 8.16 -3.62
CA ASP A 148 17.21 9.56 -3.24
C ASP A 148 16.30 9.75 -2.01
N PHE A 149 15.26 8.92 -1.86
CA PHE A 149 14.47 8.87 -0.63
C PHE A 149 15.28 8.35 0.56
N ARG A 150 16.07 7.28 0.37
CA ARG A 150 16.93 6.72 1.42
C ARG A 150 17.98 7.72 1.90
N LYS A 151 18.62 8.47 1.00
CA LYS A 151 19.60 9.53 1.35
C LYS A 151 19.01 10.62 2.24
N LYS A 152 17.68 10.81 2.20
CA LYS A 152 16.95 11.76 3.04
C LYS A 152 16.34 11.13 4.30
N ASP A 153 16.71 9.88 4.60
CA ASP A 153 16.18 9.08 5.72
C ASP A 153 14.65 8.88 5.69
N ILE A 154 14.06 8.87 4.49
CA ILE A 154 12.63 8.62 4.31
C ILE A 154 12.42 7.11 4.21
N LYS A 155 11.54 6.55 5.06
CA LYS A 155 11.25 5.11 5.03
C LYS A 155 10.33 4.76 3.88
N LEU A 156 10.59 3.62 3.24
CA LEU A 156 9.91 3.18 2.03
C LEU A 156 8.96 2.02 2.32
N ILE A 157 7.70 2.15 1.89
CA ILE A 157 6.69 1.09 2.02
C ILE A 157 6.14 0.70 0.65
N GLY A 158 6.28 -0.57 0.29
CA GLY A 158 5.66 -1.13 -0.92
C GLY A 158 4.43 -1.98 -0.61
N ASN A 159 3.53 -2.10 -1.58
CA ASN A 159 2.36 -2.99 -1.49
C ASN A 159 2.50 -4.17 -2.45
N ALA A 160 2.26 -5.38 -1.97
CA ALA A 160 2.26 -6.60 -2.75
C ALA A 160 0.94 -7.36 -2.59
N THR A 161 0.44 -7.86 -3.70
CA THR A 161 -0.75 -8.71 -3.82
C THR A 161 -0.38 -10.17 -4.11
N THR A 162 0.84 -10.40 -4.62
CA THR A 162 1.42 -11.74 -4.82
C THR A 162 2.76 -11.90 -4.09
N LEU A 163 3.26 -13.14 -4.03
CA LEU A 163 4.59 -13.42 -3.50
C LEU A 163 5.70 -12.82 -4.38
N ASP A 164 5.55 -12.89 -5.70
CA ASP A 164 6.57 -12.40 -6.64
C ASP A 164 6.71 -10.89 -6.58
N GLU A 165 5.60 -10.17 -6.40
CA GLU A 165 5.61 -8.73 -6.13
C GLU A 165 6.34 -8.39 -4.83
N ALA A 166 6.14 -9.20 -3.79
CA ALA A 166 6.84 -9.01 -2.52
C ALA A 166 8.35 -9.25 -2.65
N ILE A 167 8.77 -10.22 -3.47
CA ILE A 167 10.18 -10.47 -3.79
C ILE A 167 10.75 -9.28 -4.59
N ALA A 168 10.01 -8.76 -5.57
CA ALA A 168 10.43 -7.59 -6.33
C ALA A 168 10.65 -6.36 -5.42
N LEU A 169 9.72 -6.11 -4.49
CA LEU A 169 9.86 -5.04 -3.49
C LEU A 169 11.03 -5.24 -2.53
N GLU A 170 11.29 -6.49 -2.10
CA GLU A 170 12.46 -6.79 -1.27
C GLU A 170 13.76 -6.54 -2.03
N ASN A 171 13.85 -6.95 -3.30
CA ASN A 171 15.03 -6.69 -4.14
C ASN A 171 15.23 -5.20 -4.38
N ALA A 172 14.14 -4.42 -4.44
CA ALA A 172 14.17 -2.96 -4.51
C ALA A 172 14.56 -2.29 -3.19
N GLY A 173 14.69 -3.05 -2.09
CA GLY A 173 15.15 -2.57 -0.80
C GLY A 173 14.17 -1.63 -0.10
N VAL A 174 12.87 -1.95 -0.12
CA VAL A 174 11.88 -1.26 0.73
C VAL A 174 12.06 -1.62 2.20
N ASP A 175 11.65 -0.74 3.11
CA ASP A 175 11.73 -0.98 4.56
C ASP A 175 10.59 -1.85 5.08
N VAL A 176 9.40 -1.71 4.48
CA VAL A 176 8.20 -2.47 4.86
C VAL A 176 7.41 -2.90 3.63
N ILE A 177 6.93 -4.14 3.63
CA ILE A 177 5.96 -4.64 2.64
C ILE A 177 4.59 -4.80 3.29
N ILE A 178 3.56 -4.24 2.64
CA ILE A 178 2.15 -4.45 2.94
C ILE A 178 1.63 -5.59 2.07
N ALA A 179 1.13 -6.65 2.70
CA ALA A 179 0.50 -7.76 2.02
C ALA A 179 -1.01 -7.49 1.87
N SER A 180 -1.45 -7.16 0.66
CA SER A 180 -2.85 -6.91 0.32
C SER A 180 -3.47 -8.14 -0.33
N GLY A 181 -4.21 -8.95 0.44
CA GLY A 181 -5.01 -10.02 -0.15
C GLY A 181 -6.28 -9.50 -0.82
N PHE A 182 -6.97 -10.38 -1.55
CA PHE A 182 -8.20 -10.01 -2.29
C PHE A 182 -9.33 -9.45 -1.41
N GLU A 183 -9.28 -9.66 -0.08
CA GLU A 183 -10.25 -9.11 0.88
C GLU A 183 -10.07 -7.60 1.14
N ALA A 184 -8.98 -7.00 0.67
CA ALA A 184 -8.75 -5.56 0.76
C ALA A 184 -9.77 -4.78 -0.08
N GLY A 185 -10.24 -3.66 0.46
CA GLY A 185 -11.11 -2.72 -0.27
C GLY A 185 -10.30 -1.72 -1.10
N GLY A 186 -10.98 -1.05 -2.03
CA GLY A 186 -10.35 -0.12 -2.97
C GLY A 186 -9.70 -0.83 -4.15
N HIS A 187 -8.75 -0.17 -4.80
CA HIS A 187 -8.02 -0.75 -5.92
C HIS A 187 -7.16 -1.94 -5.47
N ARG A 188 -7.00 -2.92 -6.36
CA ARG A 188 -6.03 -3.99 -6.18
C ARG A 188 -4.69 -3.54 -6.77
N PRO A 189 -3.66 -3.29 -5.94
CA PRO A 189 -2.42 -2.64 -6.36
C PRO A 189 -1.42 -3.56 -7.08
N SER A 190 -1.92 -4.56 -7.82
CA SER A 190 -1.10 -5.50 -8.57
C SER A 190 -0.31 -4.79 -9.67
N PHE A 191 0.92 -5.25 -9.91
CA PHE A 191 1.82 -4.60 -10.86
C PHE A 191 2.72 -5.55 -11.65
N LEU A 192 2.84 -6.82 -11.26
CA LEU A 192 3.52 -7.83 -12.09
C LEU A 192 2.54 -8.60 -12.97
N GLU A 193 1.34 -8.86 -12.45
CA GLU A 193 0.26 -9.56 -13.12
C GLU A 193 -1.02 -8.72 -13.06
N SER A 194 -2.01 -9.06 -13.89
CA SER A 194 -3.28 -8.35 -13.87
C SER A 194 -4.00 -8.51 -12.52
N ALA A 195 -4.87 -7.55 -12.20
CA ALA A 195 -5.64 -7.59 -10.96
C ALA A 195 -6.50 -8.86 -10.88
N GLU A 196 -7.01 -9.36 -11.99
CA GLU A 196 -7.82 -10.59 -12.09
C GLU A 196 -7.01 -11.85 -11.78
N ALA A 197 -5.71 -11.86 -12.06
CA ALA A 197 -4.82 -12.97 -11.73
C ALA A 197 -4.34 -12.93 -10.26
N SER A 198 -4.39 -11.75 -9.62
CA SER A 198 -3.94 -11.58 -8.23
C SER A 198 -5.04 -11.79 -7.19
N LEU A 199 -5.46 -13.05 -7.04
CA LEU A 199 -6.57 -13.45 -6.16
C LEU A 199 -6.13 -14.14 -4.88
N THR A 200 -4.89 -13.91 -4.42
CA THR A 200 -4.39 -14.56 -3.21
C THR A 200 -5.05 -13.94 -1.96
N GLY A 201 -5.64 -14.79 -1.12
CA GLY A 201 -6.25 -14.34 0.14
C GLY A 201 -5.21 -13.90 1.17
N THR A 202 -5.54 -12.91 1.98
CA THR A 202 -4.64 -12.27 2.96
C THR A 202 -3.98 -13.30 3.87
N PHE A 203 -4.72 -14.35 4.26
CA PHE A 203 -4.16 -15.39 5.12
C PHE A 203 -2.98 -16.12 4.47
N VAL A 204 -3.15 -16.53 3.22
CA VAL A 204 -2.16 -17.29 2.45
C VAL A 204 -1.00 -16.39 2.08
N LEU A 205 -1.30 -15.19 1.56
CA LEU A 205 -0.29 -14.22 1.13
C LEU A 205 0.69 -13.87 2.26
N VAL A 206 0.17 -13.57 3.45
CA VAL A 206 1.01 -13.27 4.62
C VAL A 206 1.91 -14.45 4.98
N GLN A 207 1.45 -15.71 4.86
CA GLN A 207 2.27 -16.89 5.15
C GLN A 207 3.32 -17.17 4.06
N GLN A 208 3.05 -16.87 2.80
CA GLN A 208 4.03 -17.03 1.71
C GLN A 208 5.14 -16.00 1.83
N ILE A 209 4.78 -14.70 1.96
CA ILE A 209 5.73 -13.61 2.14
C ILE A 209 6.50 -13.81 3.46
N ARG A 210 5.78 -14.16 4.54
CA ARG A 210 6.19 -15.16 5.54
C ARG A 210 7.61 -15.72 5.46
N GLU A 211 7.69 -16.69 4.58
CA GLU A 211 8.69 -17.72 4.48
C GLU A 211 9.86 -17.29 3.61
N LYS A 212 9.58 -16.52 2.54
CA LYS A 212 10.61 -16.17 1.54
C LYS A 212 11.21 -14.78 1.71
N VAL A 213 10.50 -13.84 2.34
CA VAL A 213 10.93 -12.44 2.44
C VAL A 213 11.45 -12.10 3.85
N LYS A 214 12.64 -11.51 3.92
CA LYS A 214 13.35 -11.14 5.16
C LYS A 214 13.00 -9.74 5.65
N THR A 215 12.67 -8.84 4.72
CA THR A 215 12.23 -7.47 4.96
C THR A 215 11.10 -7.42 6.00
N PRO A 216 11.07 -6.43 6.91
CA PRO A 216 9.96 -6.23 7.83
C PRO A 216 8.62 -6.17 7.06
N ARG A 217 7.61 -6.79 7.62
CA ARG A 217 6.29 -6.88 6.99
C ARG A 217 5.27 -6.29 7.93
N GLY A 218 4.31 -5.55 7.39
CA GLY A 218 3.07 -5.22 8.09
C GLY A 218 2.31 -6.51 8.38
N GLY A 219 2.70 -7.23 9.45
CA GLY A 219 2.21 -8.57 9.79
C GLY A 219 3.12 -9.28 10.80
N CYS A 220 2.54 -9.78 11.91
CA CYS A 220 3.26 -10.18 13.12
C CYS A 220 4.02 -11.52 13.03
N ARG A 221 5.10 -11.68 13.83
CA ARG A 221 5.91 -12.93 14.00
C ARG A 221 5.35 -13.83 15.10
N ARG A 222 5.56 -15.16 14.93
CA ARG A 222 5.13 -16.33 15.75
C ARG A 222 5.29 -16.30 17.28
N HIS A 223 5.85 -15.25 17.89
CA HIS A 223 6.05 -15.19 19.35
C HIS A 223 5.33 -14.03 20.04
N CYS A 224 4.57 -13.23 19.28
CA CYS A 224 3.69 -12.22 19.83
C CYS A 224 2.33 -12.38 19.18
N ARG A 225 1.32 -12.73 19.99
CA ARG A 225 -0.09 -12.73 19.61
C ARG A 225 -0.50 -11.30 19.22
N CYS A 226 -1.48 -11.17 18.31
CA CYS A 226 -2.16 -9.94 17.84
C CYS A 226 -1.75 -9.29 16.49
N PRO A 227 -2.72 -8.68 15.76
CA PRO A 227 -3.02 -9.01 14.36
C PRO A 227 -3.06 -7.81 13.38
N TRP A 228 -2.80 -8.05 12.09
CA TRP A 228 -3.20 -7.14 11.01
C TRP A 228 -3.65 -7.94 9.76
N ARG A 229 -4.76 -7.52 9.14
CA ARG A 229 -5.36 -8.12 7.92
C ARG A 229 -6.03 -7.02 7.08
N GLY A 230 -5.89 -7.10 5.76
CA GLY A 230 -6.85 -6.54 4.82
C GLY A 230 -8.22 -7.18 5.04
N GLY A 231 -9.26 -6.35 5.09
CA GLY A 231 -10.68 -6.74 5.21
C GLY A 231 -11.11 -7.31 6.57
N ARG A 232 -11.53 -6.46 7.54
CA ARG A 232 -12.72 -6.69 8.41
C ARG A 232 -13.03 -5.60 9.47
N ILE A 233 -14.31 -5.59 9.85
CA ILE A 233 -15.12 -4.56 10.53
C ILE A 233 -15.26 -4.74 12.07
N ASP A 234 -14.65 -5.74 12.73
CA ASP A 234 -14.81 -5.88 14.20
C ASP A 234 -13.67 -6.58 14.96
N ALA A 235 -13.81 -6.61 16.30
CA ALA A 235 -12.89 -7.24 17.24
C ALA A 235 -12.86 -8.79 17.21
N ARG A 236 -13.80 -9.46 16.52
CA ARG A 236 -13.88 -10.94 16.44
C ARG A 236 -13.03 -11.50 15.30
N GLY A 237 -12.87 -10.77 14.20
CA GLY A 237 -11.87 -11.08 13.17
C GLY A 237 -10.45 -11.18 13.73
N ARG A 238 -10.15 -10.43 14.79
CA ARG A 238 -8.86 -10.43 15.51
C ARG A 238 -8.59 -11.75 16.25
N ARG A 239 -9.62 -12.39 16.84
CA ARG A 239 -9.46 -13.60 17.66
C ARG A 239 -9.34 -14.91 16.87
N ARG A 240 -9.92 -15.00 15.67
CA ARG A 240 -9.84 -16.24 14.85
C ARG A 240 -8.47 -16.45 14.22
N ALA A 241 -7.73 -15.38 13.91
CA ALA A 241 -6.35 -15.48 13.47
C ALA A 241 -5.41 -16.00 14.58
N ASP A 242 -5.76 -15.81 15.85
CA ASP A 242 -5.00 -16.28 17.01
C ASP A 242 -5.23 -17.76 17.38
N ARG A 243 -6.28 -18.44 16.85
CA ARG A 243 -6.71 -19.77 17.36
C ARG A 243 -6.21 -21.01 16.61
N ASN A 244 -5.78 -20.93 15.35
CA ASN A 244 -5.55 -22.14 14.54
C ASN A 244 -4.11 -22.70 14.63
N GLY A 245 -3.61 -22.87 15.85
CA GLY A 245 -2.50 -23.78 16.11
C GLY A 245 -2.97 -25.21 15.96
N VAL A 246 -2.55 -25.90 14.89
CA VAL A 246 -2.65 -27.35 14.80
C VAL A 246 -1.26 -27.93 15.03
N SER A 247 -1.12 -28.53 16.20
CA SER A 247 -0.05 -29.43 16.60
C SER A 247 -0.11 -30.71 15.77
N GLY A 248 0.99 -31.04 15.10
CA GLY A 248 1.21 -32.35 14.49
C GLY A 248 2.69 -32.66 14.52
N HIS A 249 3.18 -33.17 15.65
CA HIS A 249 4.50 -33.77 15.75
C HIS A 249 4.56 -35.04 14.89
N ARG A 250 5.50 -35.10 13.94
CA ARG A 250 6.30 -36.30 13.72
C ARG A 250 7.76 -35.89 13.56
N ARG A 251 8.58 -36.33 14.51
CA ARG A 251 10.04 -36.37 14.39
C ARG A 251 10.37 -37.35 13.27
N VAL A 252 11.21 -36.94 12.33
CA VAL A 252 12.00 -37.88 11.53
C VAL A 252 13.45 -37.55 11.86
N GLY A 253 14.07 -38.45 12.62
CA GLY A 253 15.45 -38.34 13.05
C GLY A 253 16.40 -38.60 11.89
N CYS A 254 17.53 -37.90 11.92
CA CYS A 254 18.72 -38.25 11.17
C CYS A 254 19.27 -39.56 11.73
N GLU A 255 19.31 -40.61 10.92
CA GLU A 255 20.30 -41.68 11.03
C GLU A 255 20.86 -41.95 9.62
N ARG A 256 22.19 -41.86 9.52
CA ARG A 256 22.97 -42.43 8.42
C ARG A 256 22.87 -43.96 8.52
N ILE A 257 22.99 -44.70 7.42
CA ILE A 257 24.20 -45.48 7.06
C ILE A 257 23.96 -46.12 5.67
N PRO A 258 24.98 -46.21 4.78
CA PRO A 258 24.99 -47.08 3.59
C PRO A 258 25.71 -48.42 3.88
N PRO A 259 25.70 -49.42 2.99
CA PRO A 259 24.72 -49.78 1.97
C PRO A 259 23.63 -50.73 2.48
#